data_AF-A0A537GPR0-F1
#
_entry.id   AF-A0A537GPR0-F1
#
_cell.length_a   1.000
_cell.length_b   1.000
_cell.length_c   1.000
_cell.angle_alpha   90.00
_cell.angle_beta   90.00
_cell.angle_gamma   90.00
#
_symmetry.space_group_name_H-M   'P 1'
#
loop_
_entity.id
_entity.type
_entity.pdbx_description
1 polymer ?
#
loop_
_entity_poly.entity_id
_entity_poly.type
_entity_poly.pdbx_seq_one_letter_code
_entity_poly.pdbx_strand_id
1 'polypeptide(L)'
;MALDGVGSSIICGTYCRAESLTTARGHDVIILIVECGFTDCQSTISTITDSSGLKFIQRVSFAPNDKIWEYYARTTFPLKSDNISVVIPGIYNWGMQVLAIRNANTRSIFEQSPRFPITLSCLGPGGISVTTCTAPMGAVDHDFIIASTAINDAGACTPSSGFAELGGGGGDGVLDIDYQIVSMPQGNFVLTCSGNDPVAMVADAISLPNAFGTS
;
A
#
# COMPACT_ATOMS: atom_id res chain seq x y z
N MET A 1 11.09 -12.37 -6.58
CA MET A 1 9.92 -11.73 -5.96
C MET A 1 8.91 -11.36 -7.02
N ALA A 2 7.63 -11.43 -6.70
CA ALA A 2 6.55 -11.03 -7.61
C ALA A 2 5.24 -10.87 -6.81
N LEU A 3 4.26 -10.22 -7.43
CA LEU A 3 2.87 -10.27 -6.97
C LEU A 3 2.35 -11.71 -7.05
N ASP A 4 1.73 -12.20 -5.98
CA ASP A 4 1.12 -13.54 -5.89
C ASP A 4 -0.41 -13.50 -5.76
N GLY A 5 -0.96 -12.37 -5.33
CA GLY A 5 -2.40 -12.18 -5.16
C GLY A 5 -2.75 -10.72 -4.94
N VAL A 6 -3.96 -10.35 -5.35
CA VAL A 6 -4.57 -9.04 -5.12
C VAL A 6 -5.94 -9.30 -4.51
N GLY A 7 -6.25 -8.58 -3.44
CA GLY A 7 -7.54 -8.68 -2.78
C GLY A 7 -8.67 -8.21 -3.70
N SER A 8 -9.82 -8.85 -3.58
CA SER A 8 -11.04 -8.45 -4.28
C SER A 8 -12.09 -8.05 -3.26
N SER A 9 -12.68 -6.87 -3.45
CA SER A 9 -13.69 -6.32 -2.53
C SER A 9 -14.84 -7.28 -2.29
N ILE A 10 -15.22 -7.43 -1.02
CA ILE A 10 -16.34 -8.23 -0.53
C ILE A 10 -17.10 -7.48 0.58
N ILE A 11 -18.30 -7.93 0.90
CA ILE A 11 -19.20 -7.25 1.85
C ILE A 11 -18.89 -7.68 3.29
N CYS A 12 -18.74 -6.72 4.21
CA CYS A 12 -18.55 -7.01 5.64
C CYS A 12 -19.37 -6.12 6.61
N GLY A 13 -20.32 -5.33 6.11
CA GLY A 13 -21.26 -4.55 6.92
C GLY A 13 -20.94 -3.06 6.99
N THR A 14 -21.55 -2.36 7.95
CA THR A 14 -21.41 -0.89 8.10
C THR A 14 -20.03 -0.52 8.65
N TYR A 15 -19.43 0.56 8.14
CA TYR A 15 -18.10 1.05 8.53
C TYR A 15 -16.97 0.03 8.31
N CYS A 16 -17.23 -0.97 7.48
CA CYS A 16 -16.34 -2.09 7.24
C CYS A 16 -16.06 -2.19 5.74
N ARG A 17 -14.78 -2.37 5.39
CA ARG A 17 -14.37 -2.87 4.08
C ARG A 17 -13.60 -4.17 4.27
N ALA A 18 -13.78 -5.05 3.30
CA ALA A 18 -13.18 -6.36 3.30
C ALA A 18 -12.73 -6.74 1.91
N GLU A 19 -11.64 -7.48 1.84
CA GLU A 19 -11.15 -8.07 0.62
C GLU A 19 -10.92 -9.57 0.80
N SER A 20 -11.28 -10.33 -0.24
CA SER A 20 -10.96 -11.73 -0.38
C SER A 20 -9.62 -11.88 -1.08
N LEU A 21 -8.62 -12.47 -0.41
CA LEU A 21 -7.29 -12.73 -0.95
C LEU A 21 -7.07 -14.22 -1.22
N THR A 22 -6.51 -14.55 -2.36
CA THR A 22 -6.03 -15.91 -2.69
C THR A 22 -4.58 -15.82 -3.12
N THR A 23 -3.74 -16.73 -2.62
CA THR A 23 -2.33 -16.84 -3.01
C THR A 23 -2.05 -18.22 -3.57
N ALA A 24 -1.04 -18.32 -4.44
CA ALA A 24 -0.60 -19.59 -4.99
C ALA A 24 0.40 -20.30 -4.06
N ARG A 25 1.06 -19.55 -3.15
CA ARG A 25 2.14 -20.05 -2.30
C ARG A 25 1.95 -19.63 -0.84
N GLY A 26 2.61 -20.36 0.05
CA GLY A 26 2.80 -19.94 1.44
C GLY A 26 4.06 -19.08 1.58
N HIS A 27 4.23 -18.48 2.76
CA HIS A 27 5.36 -17.58 3.07
C HIS A 27 5.39 -16.29 2.25
N ASP A 28 4.23 -15.85 1.79
CA ASP A 28 4.06 -14.55 1.19
C ASP A 28 4.01 -13.47 2.27
N VAL A 29 4.49 -12.28 1.92
CA VAL A 29 4.25 -11.07 2.68
C VAL A 29 2.93 -10.50 2.20
N ILE A 30 1.99 -10.31 3.12
CA ILE A 30 0.71 -9.67 2.84
C ILE A 30 0.84 -8.21 3.25
N ILE A 31 0.52 -7.30 2.35
CA ILE A 31 0.44 -5.87 2.62
C ILE A 31 -1.03 -5.47 2.59
N LEU A 32 -1.45 -4.77 3.63
CA LEU A 32 -2.76 -4.17 3.77
C LEU A 32 -2.56 -2.66 3.85
N ILE A 33 -3.08 -1.95 2.87
CA ILE A 33 -3.11 -0.49 2.84
C ILE A 33 -4.53 -0.05 3.09
N VAL A 34 -4.67 0.94 3.96
CA VAL A 34 -5.94 1.56 4.29
C VAL A 34 -5.75 3.05 4.17
N GLU A 35 -6.64 3.69 3.47
CA GLU A 35 -6.76 5.14 3.39
C GLU A 35 -7.99 5.55 4.19
N CYS A 36 -8.01 6.76 4.73
CA CYS A 36 -9.18 7.35 5.34
C CYS A 36 -9.10 8.85 5.21
N GLY A 37 -10.19 9.38 4.65
CA GLY A 37 -10.51 10.79 4.62
C GLY A 37 -10.60 11.29 3.19
N PHE A 38 -10.28 12.56 3.05
CA PHE A 38 -10.25 13.31 1.80
C PHE A 38 -9.27 14.47 1.98
N THR A 39 -9.54 15.27 3.02
CA THR A 39 -8.68 16.35 3.50
C THR A 39 -8.38 16.24 4.98
N ASP A 40 -9.14 15.42 5.72
CA ASP A 40 -8.82 15.00 7.09
C ASP A 40 -9.35 13.59 7.42
N CYS A 41 -8.72 12.93 8.38
CA CYS A 41 -9.31 11.76 9.06
C CYS A 41 -8.96 11.74 10.54
N GLN A 42 -9.98 11.99 11.35
CA GLN A 42 -9.90 11.97 12.81
C GLN A 42 -10.17 10.58 13.42
N SER A 43 -10.64 9.64 12.60
CA SER A 43 -10.93 8.28 13.03
C SER A 43 -9.67 7.40 13.06
N THR A 44 -9.81 6.25 13.70
CA THR A 44 -8.77 5.22 13.76
C THR A 44 -9.37 3.87 13.41
N ILE A 45 -8.55 3.01 12.81
CA ILE A 45 -8.87 1.60 12.65
C ILE A 45 -9.13 1.00 14.04
N SER A 46 -10.33 0.47 14.21
CA SER A 46 -10.74 -0.17 15.46
C SER A 46 -10.33 -1.64 15.49
N THR A 47 -10.48 -2.32 14.35
CA THR A 47 -10.24 -3.76 14.23
C THR A 47 -9.76 -4.10 12.82
N ILE A 48 -8.79 -5.01 12.76
CA ILE A 48 -8.44 -5.77 11.56
C ILE A 48 -8.72 -7.23 11.90
N THR A 49 -9.61 -7.87 11.14
CA THR A 49 -9.90 -9.30 11.28
C THR A 49 -9.48 -10.05 10.04
N ASP A 50 -9.03 -11.28 10.25
CA ASP A 50 -8.57 -12.16 9.20
C ASP A 50 -9.09 -13.58 9.43
N SER A 51 -9.61 -14.21 8.37
CA SER A 51 -10.20 -15.55 8.46
C SER A 51 -9.17 -16.68 8.56
N SER A 52 -7.94 -16.44 8.09
CA SER A 52 -6.84 -17.40 8.15
C SER A 52 -5.95 -17.25 9.39
N GLY A 53 -6.23 -16.27 10.25
CA GLY A 53 -5.53 -16.04 11.51
C GLY A 53 -4.21 -15.28 11.38
N LEU A 54 -3.99 -14.59 10.27
CA LEU A 54 -2.90 -13.64 10.08
C LEU A 54 -2.97 -12.53 11.14
N LYS A 55 -1.80 -12.11 11.60
CA LYS A 55 -1.63 -11.00 12.54
C LYS A 55 -0.97 -9.85 11.82
N PHE A 56 -1.74 -8.80 11.56
CA PHE A 56 -1.26 -7.59 10.92
C PHE A 56 -0.50 -6.71 11.92
N ILE A 57 0.69 -6.27 11.51
CA ILE A 57 1.56 -5.37 12.24
C ILE A 57 1.60 -4.05 11.48
N GLN A 58 1.33 -2.94 12.16
CA GLN A 58 1.38 -1.62 11.55
C GLN A 58 2.83 -1.26 11.19
N ARG A 59 3.06 -0.88 9.94
CA ARG A 59 4.32 -0.39 9.41
C ARG A 59 4.33 1.13 9.28
N VAL A 60 3.27 1.69 8.70
CA VAL A 60 3.11 3.14 8.48
C VAL A 60 1.77 3.62 9.03
N SER A 61 1.78 4.83 9.58
CA SER A 61 0.59 5.63 9.85
C SER A 61 0.94 7.09 9.55
N PHE A 62 0.61 7.55 8.35
CA PHE A 62 0.95 8.89 7.87
C PHE A 62 -0.34 9.69 7.68
N ALA A 63 -0.43 10.83 8.37
CA ALA A 63 -1.65 11.65 8.42
C ALA A 63 -1.33 13.15 8.30
N PRO A 64 -0.74 13.62 7.19
CA PRO A 64 -0.52 15.05 7.02
C PRO A 64 -1.86 15.80 6.85
N ASN A 65 -2.83 15.16 6.19
CA ASN A 65 -4.17 15.67 5.93
C ASN A 65 -5.08 14.45 5.92
N ASP A 66 -4.99 13.69 4.83
CA ASP A 66 -5.54 12.36 4.71
C ASP A 66 -4.66 11.30 5.37
N LYS A 67 -5.25 10.17 5.77
CA LYS A 67 -4.57 9.17 6.59
C LYS A 67 -4.37 7.86 5.86
N ILE A 68 -3.10 7.56 5.57
CA ILE A 68 -2.67 6.27 5.02
C ILE A 68 -2.08 5.43 6.15
N TRP A 69 -2.64 4.24 6.34
CA TRP A 69 -2.02 3.18 7.12
C TRP A 69 -1.51 2.08 6.20
N GLU A 70 -0.34 1.56 6.55
CA GLU A 70 0.19 0.33 5.96
C GLU A 70 0.41 -0.68 7.07
N TYR A 71 -0.07 -1.90 6.85
CA TYR A 71 0.14 -3.05 7.70
C TYR A 71 0.75 -4.19 6.89
N TYR A 72 1.47 -5.06 7.57
CA TYR A 72 1.96 -6.30 6.98
C TYR A 72 1.68 -7.52 7.84
N ALA A 73 1.57 -8.66 7.19
CA ALA A 73 1.52 -9.98 7.80
C ALA A 73 2.33 -10.98 6.95
N ARG A 74 2.54 -12.18 7.48
CA ARG A 74 3.22 -13.26 6.74
C ARG A 74 2.39 -14.52 6.76
N THR A 75 2.14 -15.09 5.59
CA THR A 75 1.46 -16.38 5.47
C THR A 75 2.40 -17.53 5.84
N THR A 76 1.84 -18.65 6.26
CA THR A 76 2.59 -19.91 6.42
C THR A 76 2.21 -20.93 5.35
N PHE A 77 0.99 -20.83 4.84
CA PHE A 77 0.42 -21.67 3.79
C PHE A 77 -0.24 -20.78 2.73
N PRO A 78 -0.49 -21.31 1.52
CA PRO A 78 -1.30 -20.61 0.53
C PRO A 78 -2.66 -20.23 1.09
N LEU A 79 -3.10 -19.01 0.81
CA LEU A 79 -4.41 -18.51 1.20
C LEU A 79 -5.43 -18.90 0.13
N LYS A 80 -6.66 -19.19 0.56
CA LYS A 80 -7.77 -19.51 -0.34
C LYS A 80 -9.01 -18.74 0.08
N SER A 81 -9.33 -17.70 -0.68
CA SER A 81 -10.46 -16.80 -0.38
C SER A 81 -10.45 -16.29 1.06
N ASP A 82 -9.26 -15.91 1.53
CA ASP A 82 -9.05 -15.39 2.86
C ASP A 82 -9.71 -14.02 3.00
N ASN A 83 -10.57 -13.88 3.99
CA ASN A 83 -11.34 -12.67 4.22
C ASN A 83 -10.63 -11.77 5.24
N ILE A 84 -10.05 -10.69 4.73
CA ILE A 84 -9.38 -9.66 5.53
C ILE A 84 -10.31 -8.46 5.57
N SER A 85 -10.70 -8.02 6.76
CA SER A 85 -11.61 -6.90 6.93
C SER A 85 -11.12 -5.88 7.95
N VAL A 86 -11.40 -4.62 7.66
CA VAL A 86 -11.00 -3.47 8.47
C VAL A 86 -12.25 -2.68 8.84
N VAL A 87 -12.31 -2.24 10.10
CA VAL A 87 -13.42 -1.43 10.62
C VAL A 87 -12.91 -0.06 11.08
N ILE A 88 -13.41 1.00 10.45
CA ILE A 88 -13.17 2.40 10.84
C ILE A 88 -14.50 3.03 11.26
N PRO A 89 -14.82 3.05 12.58
CA PRO A 89 -16.11 3.56 13.05
C PRO A 89 -16.37 5.01 12.61
N GLY A 90 -17.59 5.28 12.15
CA GLY A 90 -18.04 6.62 11.82
C GLY A 90 -17.59 7.15 10.45
N ILE A 91 -16.82 6.38 9.68
CA ILE A 91 -16.34 6.78 8.34
C ILE A 91 -16.95 5.88 7.26
N TYR A 92 -17.58 6.48 6.26
CA TYR A 92 -18.22 5.77 5.15
C TYR A 92 -17.36 5.75 3.88
N ASN A 93 -16.62 6.82 3.62
CA ASN A 93 -15.77 6.96 2.43
C ASN A 93 -14.31 6.82 2.87
N TRP A 94 -13.67 5.77 2.39
CA TRP A 94 -12.29 5.39 2.71
C TRP A 94 -11.87 4.24 1.80
N GLY A 95 -10.59 4.02 1.57
CA GLY A 95 -10.07 2.98 0.68
C GLY A 95 -9.35 1.85 1.41
N MET A 96 -9.32 0.67 0.80
CA MET A 96 -8.55 -0.48 1.29
C MET A 96 -8.02 -1.31 0.13
N GLN A 97 -6.76 -1.70 0.18
CA GLN A 97 -6.19 -2.66 -0.77
C GLN A 97 -5.34 -3.68 -0.01
N VAL A 98 -5.50 -4.95 -0.37
CA VAL A 98 -4.65 -6.04 0.06
C VAL A 98 -3.89 -6.60 -1.13
N LEU A 99 -2.60 -6.88 -0.94
CA LEU A 99 -1.79 -7.60 -1.91
C LEU A 99 -0.88 -8.62 -1.24
N ALA A 100 -0.56 -9.68 -1.96
CA ALA A 100 0.38 -10.70 -1.55
C ALA A 100 1.63 -10.65 -2.43
N ILE A 101 2.79 -10.68 -1.79
CA ILE A 101 4.10 -10.65 -2.45
C ILE A 101 4.85 -11.92 -2.10
N ARG A 102 5.12 -12.73 -3.14
CA ARG A 102 5.89 -13.95 -3.00
C ARG A 102 7.39 -13.71 -3.12
N ASN A 103 8.15 -14.59 -2.45
CA ASN A 103 9.61 -14.57 -2.42
C ASN A 103 10.20 -13.22 -1.93
N ALA A 104 9.54 -12.56 -0.99
CA ALA A 104 10.10 -11.44 -0.24
C ALA A 104 11.06 -11.95 0.86
N ASN A 105 11.97 -11.09 1.34
CA ASN A 105 12.85 -11.43 2.44
C ASN A 105 12.10 -11.48 3.78
N THR A 106 11.74 -12.67 4.23
CA THR A 106 10.93 -12.84 5.46
C THR A 106 11.69 -12.57 6.77
N ARG A 107 13.01 -12.33 6.73
CA ARG A 107 13.83 -11.91 7.89
C ARG A 107 14.00 -10.40 7.98
N SER A 108 14.04 -9.73 6.83
CA SER A 108 14.13 -8.28 6.69
C SER A 108 13.18 -7.87 5.57
N ILE A 109 11.88 -7.80 5.89
CA ILE A 109 10.81 -7.62 4.89
C ILE A 109 10.98 -6.30 4.15
N PHE A 110 11.27 -5.23 4.88
CA PHE A 110 11.40 -3.89 4.33
C PHE A 110 12.87 -3.51 4.13
N GLU A 111 13.11 -2.62 3.16
CA GLU A 111 14.39 -1.99 2.92
C GLU A 111 14.86 -1.25 4.18
N GLN A 112 16.13 -1.43 4.53
CA GLN A 112 16.70 -0.93 5.78
C GLN A 112 17.26 0.49 5.64
N SER A 113 17.32 1.03 4.42
CA SER A 113 17.66 2.42 4.17
C SER A 113 16.75 3.35 5.00
N PRO A 114 17.30 4.36 5.71
CA PRO A 114 16.49 5.28 6.52
C PRO A 114 15.56 6.17 5.70
N ARG A 115 15.57 6.05 4.37
CA ARG A 115 14.70 6.76 3.44
C ARG A 115 13.30 6.12 3.35
N PHE A 116 13.18 4.82 3.61
CA PHE A 116 11.91 4.10 3.52
C PHE A 116 11.27 3.91 4.91
N PRO A 117 9.94 4.12 5.04
CA PRO A 117 9.02 4.53 3.98
C PRO A 117 9.20 6.01 3.65
N ILE A 118 8.95 6.36 2.40
CA ILE A 118 8.87 7.76 1.97
C ILE A 118 7.43 8.21 2.21
N THR A 119 7.27 9.32 2.91
CA THR A 119 5.96 9.92 3.17
C THR A 119 5.95 11.36 2.67
N LEU A 120 4.95 11.72 1.88
CA LEU A 120 4.87 13.01 1.22
C LEU A 120 3.46 13.60 1.32
N SER A 121 3.36 14.85 1.77
CA SER A 121 2.13 15.64 1.62
C SER A 121 2.06 16.19 0.21
N CYS A 122 0.92 16.02 -0.45
CA CYS A 122 0.69 16.47 -1.83
C CYS A 122 -0.17 17.73 -1.89
N LEU A 123 -0.34 18.46 -0.78
CA LEU A 123 -1.06 19.72 -0.80
C LEU A 123 -0.16 20.88 -1.20
N GLY A 124 -0.66 21.73 -2.08
CA GLY A 124 -0.09 23.02 -2.44
C GLY A 124 -0.39 24.12 -1.41
N PRO A 125 0.01 25.37 -1.71
CA PRO A 125 -0.24 26.52 -0.85
C PRO A 125 -1.73 26.64 -0.48
N GLY A 126 -2.02 26.79 0.81
CA GLY A 126 -3.39 26.91 1.32
C GLY A 126 -4.14 25.59 1.50
N GLY A 127 -3.46 24.44 1.37
CA GLY A 127 -4.08 23.12 1.62
C GLY A 127 -4.90 22.60 0.44
N ILE A 128 -4.61 23.07 -0.77
CA ILE A 128 -5.32 22.66 -1.99
C ILE A 128 -4.56 21.50 -2.64
N SER A 129 -5.25 20.47 -3.11
CA SER A 129 -4.63 19.37 -3.87
C SER A 129 -3.87 19.91 -5.09
N VAL A 130 -2.70 19.34 -5.35
CA VAL A 130 -1.96 19.61 -6.59
C VAL A 130 -2.41 18.65 -7.68
N THR A 131 -2.16 18.97 -8.94
CA THR A 131 -2.44 18.06 -10.07
C THR A 131 -1.36 17.01 -10.31
N THR A 132 -0.17 17.22 -9.73
CA THR A 132 0.98 16.33 -9.83
C THR A 132 1.74 16.30 -8.53
N CYS A 133 1.94 15.11 -7.97
CA CYS A 133 2.75 14.89 -6.79
C CYS A 133 3.91 13.93 -7.10
N THR A 134 5.11 14.24 -6.62
CA THR A 134 6.33 13.50 -6.97
C THR A 134 7.15 13.18 -5.73
N ALA A 135 7.42 11.88 -5.53
CA ALA A 135 8.24 11.37 -4.45
C ALA A 135 9.61 10.90 -4.99
N PRO A 136 10.71 11.64 -4.72
CA PRO A 136 12.04 11.20 -5.08
C PRO A 136 12.54 10.14 -4.10
N MET A 137 12.76 8.92 -4.58
CA MET A 137 13.27 7.83 -3.75
C MET A 137 14.80 7.73 -3.82
N GLY A 138 15.40 8.22 -4.90
CA GLY A 138 16.83 8.15 -5.14
C GLY A 138 17.27 6.73 -5.49
N ALA A 139 18.37 6.26 -4.91
CA ALA A 139 18.87 4.93 -5.19
C ALA A 139 17.95 3.83 -4.60
N VAL A 140 17.49 2.91 -5.45
CA VAL A 140 16.68 1.74 -5.08
C VAL A 140 17.37 0.50 -5.65
N ASP A 141 17.38 -0.60 -4.91
CA ASP A 141 17.99 -1.85 -5.36
C ASP A 141 16.92 -2.90 -5.65
N HIS A 142 17.27 -4.18 -5.57
CA HIS A 142 16.42 -5.35 -5.79
C HIS A 142 15.18 -5.39 -4.86
N ASP A 143 14.19 -4.52 -5.11
CA ASP A 143 13.05 -4.28 -4.22
C ASP A 143 11.70 -4.34 -4.95
N PHE A 144 10.63 -4.63 -4.21
CA PHE A 144 9.24 -4.45 -4.64
C PHE A 144 8.78 -3.14 -4.05
N ILE A 145 8.61 -2.14 -4.89
CA ILE A 145 8.15 -0.83 -4.47
C ILE A 145 6.63 -0.83 -4.51
N ILE A 146 6.03 -0.45 -3.39
CA ILE A 146 4.61 -0.15 -3.29
C ILE A 146 4.47 1.35 -3.11
N ALA A 147 3.54 1.93 -3.83
CA ALA A 147 3.20 3.33 -3.80
C ALA A 147 1.70 3.43 -3.51
N SER A 148 1.37 4.05 -2.38
CA SER A 148 0.00 4.31 -1.95
C SER A 148 -0.26 5.80 -2.05
N THR A 149 -1.27 6.18 -2.81
CA THR A 149 -1.66 7.57 -2.98
C THR A 149 -3.08 7.76 -2.49
N ALA A 150 -3.24 8.60 -1.48
CA ALA A 150 -4.54 9.11 -1.09
C ALA A 150 -4.96 10.19 -2.09
N ILE A 151 -6.20 10.09 -2.53
CA ILE A 151 -6.83 10.95 -3.52
C ILE A 151 -8.04 11.60 -2.85
N ASN A 152 -8.27 12.88 -3.13
CA ASN A 152 -9.44 13.59 -2.63
C ASN A 152 -10.72 13.00 -3.27
N ASP A 153 -11.24 13.61 -4.32
CA ASP A 153 -12.53 13.24 -4.93
C ASP A 153 -12.41 13.01 -6.44
N ALA A 154 -11.19 12.66 -6.87
CA ALA A 154 -10.83 12.42 -8.26
C ALA A 154 -10.70 10.91 -8.57
N GLY A 155 -10.30 10.58 -9.80
CA GLY A 155 -9.97 9.20 -10.16
C GLY A 155 -8.53 8.83 -9.81
N ALA A 156 -8.18 7.55 -10.00
CA ALA A 156 -6.81 7.04 -9.90
C ALA A 156 -5.85 7.88 -10.75
N CYS A 157 -4.66 8.18 -10.23
CA CYS A 157 -3.71 9.01 -10.95
C CYS A 157 -2.94 8.22 -12.00
N THR A 158 -2.28 8.94 -12.90
CA THR A 158 -1.36 8.31 -13.84
C THR A 158 0.01 8.22 -13.18
N PRO A 159 0.49 7.00 -12.86
CA PRO A 159 1.80 6.83 -12.26
C PRO A 159 2.92 7.06 -13.29
N SER A 160 4.12 7.32 -12.78
CA SER A 160 5.34 7.35 -13.60
C SER A 160 5.58 6.02 -14.31
N SER A 161 6.21 6.08 -15.49
CA SER A 161 6.55 4.89 -16.29
C SER A 161 7.29 3.81 -15.49
N GLY A 162 6.84 2.57 -15.63
CA GLY A 162 7.41 1.39 -14.94
C GLY A 162 6.58 0.89 -13.77
N PHE A 163 5.67 1.71 -13.26
CA PHE A 163 4.68 1.31 -12.28
C PHE A 163 3.45 0.68 -12.95
N ALA A 164 2.90 -0.34 -12.29
CA ALA A 164 1.63 -0.95 -12.63
C ALA A 164 0.62 -0.62 -11.53
N GLU A 165 -0.57 -0.20 -11.95
CA GLU A 165 -1.71 0.06 -11.07
C GLU A 165 -2.33 -1.29 -10.64
N LEU A 166 -2.60 -1.47 -9.34
CA LEU A 166 -3.35 -2.62 -8.81
C LEU A 166 -4.87 -2.39 -8.83
N GLY A 167 -5.28 -1.15 -9.09
CA GLY A 167 -6.65 -0.66 -9.04
C GLY A 167 -6.96 0.07 -7.73
N GLY A 168 -7.99 0.93 -7.77
CA GLY A 168 -8.34 1.86 -6.70
C GLY A 168 -8.97 1.23 -5.46
N GLY A 169 -8.17 0.48 -4.69
CA GLY A 169 -8.38 0.06 -3.31
C GLY A 169 -9.83 -0.04 -2.85
N GLY A 170 -10.61 -0.92 -3.49
CA GLY A 170 -11.94 -1.31 -3.05
C GLY A 170 -12.96 -0.20 -2.78
N GLY A 171 -12.72 1.07 -3.17
CA GLY A 171 -13.55 2.20 -2.77
C GLY A 171 -13.35 3.45 -3.62
N ASP A 172 -14.40 3.82 -4.35
CA ASP A 172 -14.85 5.19 -4.67
C ASP A 172 -13.85 6.22 -5.25
N GLY A 173 -12.63 5.80 -5.64
CA GLY A 173 -11.59 6.69 -6.20
C GLY A 173 -10.70 7.40 -5.16
N VAL A 174 -10.73 6.97 -3.89
CA VAL A 174 -10.04 7.66 -2.77
C VAL A 174 -8.63 7.16 -2.51
N LEU A 175 -8.30 5.96 -2.99
CA LEU A 175 -7.00 5.32 -2.81
C LEU A 175 -6.54 4.75 -4.13
N ASP A 176 -5.30 5.04 -4.49
CA ASP A 176 -4.63 4.48 -5.64
C ASP A 176 -3.35 3.76 -5.22
N ILE A 177 -3.17 2.54 -5.69
CA ILE A 177 -2.04 1.69 -5.34
C ILE A 177 -1.30 1.28 -6.60
N ASP A 178 -0.06 1.74 -6.68
CA ASP A 178 0.87 1.38 -7.73
C ASP A 178 2.00 0.51 -7.18
N TYR A 179 2.57 -0.32 -8.04
CA TYR A 179 3.78 -1.06 -7.69
C TYR A 179 4.77 -1.15 -8.84
N GLN A 180 6.03 -1.33 -8.48
CA GLN A 180 7.08 -1.67 -9.44
C GLN A 180 8.04 -2.68 -8.83
N ILE A 181 8.43 -3.67 -9.63
CA ILE A 181 9.50 -4.60 -9.26
C ILE A 181 10.80 -4.07 -9.85
N VAL A 182 11.71 -3.64 -8.99
CA VAL A 182 13.04 -3.18 -9.39
C VAL A 182 13.97 -4.40 -9.36
N SER A 183 14.40 -4.87 -10.53
CA SER A 183 15.23 -6.07 -10.66
C SER A 183 16.73 -5.78 -10.81
N MET A 184 17.11 -4.51 -10.90
CA MET A 184 18.49 -4.03 -11.01
C MET A 184 18.59 -2.67 -10.32
N PRO A 185 19.74 -2.33 -9.69
CA PRO A 185 19.91 -1.06 -9.02
C PRO A 185 19.61 0.14 -9.93
N GLN A 186 18.80 1.07 -9.44
CA GLN A 186 18.50 2.33 -10.11
C GLN A 186 18.92 3.50 -9.22
N GLY A 187 19.67 4.46 -9.75
CA GLY A 187 20.22 5.57 -8.96
C GLY A 187 19.27 6.75 -8.74
N ASN A 188 18.27 6.92 -9.60
CA ASN A 188 17.33 8.04 -9.55
C ASN A 188 15.90 7.53 -9.78
N PHE A 189 15.39 6.81 -8.79
CA PHE A 189 14.04 6.29 -8.79
C PHE A 189 13.07 7.36 -8.29
N VAL A 190 12.03 7.63 -9.07
CA VAL A 190 11.06 8.69 -8.81
C VAL A 190 9.68 8.12 -9.10
N LEU A 191 8.78 8.31 -8.13
CA LEU A 191 7.35 8.07 -8.33
C LEU A 191 6.68 9.41 -8.57
N THR A 192 5.86 9.47 -9.61
CA THR A 192 5.00 10.61 -9.89
C THR A 192 3.58 10.14 -10.04
N CYS A 193 2.66 10.77 -9.31
CA CYS A 193 1.23 10.66 -9.48
C CYS A 193 0.75 11.92 -10.20
N SER A 194 0.17 11.78 -11.39
CA SER A 194 -0.22 12.92 -12.24
C SER A 194 -1.67 12.84 -12.73
N GLY A 195 -2.27 13.99 -12.98
CA GLY A 195 -3.58 14.10 -13.64
C GLY A 195 -4.79 13.99 -12.72
N ASN A 196 -4.60 13.89 -11.41
CA ASN A 196 -5.66 13.82 -10.40
C ASN A 196 -5.23 14.57 -9.14
N ASP A 197 -6.06 14.57 -8.09
CA ASP A 197 -5.92 15.36 -6.85
C ASP A 197 -5.30 14.55 -5.69
N PRO A 198 -4.00 14.15 -5.73
CA PRO A 198 -3.37 13.50 -4.61
C PRO A 198 -3.25 14.45 -3.42
N VAL A 199 -3.47 13.90 -2.23
CA VAL A 199 -3.39 14.64 -0.96
C VAL A 199 -2.27 14.13 -0.07
N ALA A 200 -1.91 12.84 -0.20
CA ALA A 200 -0.77 12.23 0.46
C ALA A 200 -0.24 11.04 -0.35
N MET A 201 1.06 10.78 -0.24
CA MET A 201 1.70 9.60 -0.82
C MET A 201 2.58 8.91 0.22
N VAL A 202 2.54 7.58 0.22
CA VAL A 202 3.46 6.71 0.95
C VAL A 202 4.09 5.76 -0.06
N ALA A 203 5.42 5.66 -0.07
CA ALA A 203 6.12 4.62 -0.82
C ALA A 203 6.98 3.79 0.11
N ASP A 204 6.85 2.47 0.08
CA ASP A 204 7.71 1.55 0.82
C ASP A 204 8.34 0.53 -0.13
N ALA A 205 9.46 -0.03 0.32
CA ALA A 205 10.27 -0.97 -0.45
C ALA A 205 10.39 -2.28 0.30
N ILE A 206 9.98 -3.37 -0.36
CA ILE A 206 10.06 -4.73 0.18
C ILE A 206 11.26 -5.42 -0.43
N SER A 207 12.18 -5.85 0.43
CA SER A 207 13.47 -6.37 0.02
C SER A 207 13.38 -7.77 -0.58
N LEU A 208 14.18 -8.01 -1.61
CA LEU A 208 14.48 -9.36 -2.07
C LEU A 208 15.30 -10.14 -1.03
N PRO A 209 15.13 -11.46 -0.92
CA PRO A 209 16.10 -12.31 -0.26
C PRO A 209 17.44 -12.12 -0.96
N ASN A 210 18.47 -11.70 -0.23
CA ASN A 210 19.81 -11.56 -0.78
C ASN A 210 20.20 -12.86 -1.51
N ALA A 211 20.60 -12.75 -2.78
CA ALA A 211 21.13 -13.87 -3.56
C ALA A 211 22.46 -14.43 -3.01
N PHE A 212 23.03 -13.78 -1.98
CA PHE A 212 24.24 -14.20 -1.30
C PHE A 212 23.96 -14.55 0.16
N GLY A 213 23.38 -15.73 0.36
CA GLY A 213 23.63 -16.50 1.57
C GLY A 213 25.01 -17.11 1.48
N THR A 214 26.04 -16.40 1.93
CA THR A 214 27.26 -17.08 2.40
C THR A 214 27.00 -17.54 3.83
N SER A 215 26.88 -18.87 3.96
CA SER A 215 27.22 -19.75 5.10
C SER A 215 26.69 -19.35 6.49
#